data_AF-A0A396YW71-F1
#
_entry.id   AF-A0A396YW71-F1
#
_cell.length_a   1.000
_cell.length_b   1.000
_cell.length_c   1.000
_cell.angle_alpha   90.00
_cell.angle_beta   90.00
_cell.angle_gamma   90.00
#
_symmetry.space_group_name_H-M   'P 1'
#
loop_
_entity.id
_entity.type
_entity.pdbx_description
1 polymer ?
#
loop_
_entity_poly.entity_id
_entity_poly.type
_entity_poly.pdbx_seq_one_letter_code
_entity_poly.pdbx_strand_id
1 'polypeptide(L)'
;MQYDEYEKKRMFLVAKRILLCIARNRAERIERIDFNMSLNHDLGLDGDDFDDFFKDINRSIRIDWTSFNFKEYFNEEGDLTLWRGLFLFCHLPLVLLSSILNQVLKLFRIDTVLNLAYRPSYFNKNKKPFTVADLILTAYSGKWKNFLSPSLPVEAELKSWQNDFKNRFERKRRRKK
;
A
#
# COMPACT_ATOMS: atom_id res chain seq x y z
N MET A 1 15.31 21.60 -12.17
CA MET A 1 15.48 22.22 -10.84
C MET A 1 16.71 21.58 -10.22
N GLN A 2 17.78 22.33 -10.03
CA GLN A 2 19.05 21.80 -9.51
C GLN A 2 18.96 21.90 -7.98
N TYR A 3 18.81 20.75 -7.31
CA TYR A 3 18.68 20.71 -5.85
C TYR A 3 20.05 20.94 -5.21
N ASP A 4 20.12 21.90 -4.30
CA ASP A 4 21.33 22.08 -3.49
C ASP A 4 21.49 20.93 -2.46
N GLU A 5 22.67 20.82 -1.87
CA GLU A 5 22.97 19.77 -0.89
C GLU A 5 22.10 19.84 0.37
N TYR A 6 21.66 21.05 0.75
CA TYR A 6 20.78 21.25 1.90
C TYR A 6 19.36 20.74 1.62
N GLU A 7 18.82 21.02 0.45
CA GLU A 7 17.54 20.56 -0.04
C GLU A 7 17.51 19.03 -0.17
N LYS A 8 18.56 18.44 -0.76
CA LYS A 8 18.72 16.98 -0.82
C LYS A 8 18.72 16.37 0.58
N LYS A 9 19.49 16.93 1.51
CA LYS A 9 19.53 16.44 2.89
C LYS A 9 18.17 16.52 3.58
N ARG A 10 17.41 17.60 3.37
CA ARG A 10 16.04 17.74 3.88
C ARG A 10 15.11 16.71 3.26
N MET A 11 15.12 16.54 1.95
CA MET A 11 14.29 15.56 1.24
C MET A 11 14.60 14.14 1.71
N PHE A 12 15.87 13.81 1.89
CA PHE A 12 16.32 12.52 2.40
C PHE A 12 15.74 12.21 3.79
N LEU A 13 15.70 13.20 4.70
CA LEU A 13 15.10 13.03 6.03
C LEU A 13 13.59 12.81 5.96
N VAL A 14 12.89 13.57 5.12
CA VAL A 14 11.44 13.40 4.89
C VAL A 14 11.15 12.02 4.32
N ALA A 15 11.88 11.61 3.28
CA ALA A 15 11.73 10.32 2.62
C ALA A 15 11.92 9.15 3.61
N LYS A 16 12.95 9.20 4.47
CA LYS A 16 13.14 8.20 5.52
C LYS A 16 11.93 8.06 6.45
N ARG A 17 11.34 9.18 6.87
CA ARG A 17 10.16 9.17 7.74
C ARG A 17 8.97 8.53 7.03
N ILE A 18 8.74 8.88 5.76
CA ILE A 18 7.68 8.26 4.94
C ILE A 18 7.90 6.76 4.79
N LEU A 19 9.10 6.31 4.42
CA LEU A 19 9.41 4.88 4.26
C LEU A 19 9.23 4.10 5.57
N LEU A 20 9.63 4.67 6.70
CA LEU A 20 9.41 4.07 8.02
C LEU A 20 7.92 3.99 8.36
N CYS A 21 7.15 5.03 8.02
CA CYS A 21 5.70 5.06 8.21
C CYS A 21 5.01 3.97 7.38
N ILE A 22 5.37 3.84 6.10
CA ILE A 22 4.86 2.78 5.21
C ILE A 22 5.20 1.40 5.77
N ALA A 23 6.48 1.16 6.10
CA ALA A 23 6.94 -0.11 6.63
C ALA A 23 6.19 -0.50 7.92
N ARG A 24 5.91 0.46 8.80
CA ARG A 24 5.15 0.24 10.03
C ARG A 24 3.68 -0.12 9.75
N ASN A 25 3.00 0.64 8.90
CA ASN A 25 1.56 0.45 8.66
C ASN A 25 1.27 -0.80 7.82
N ARG A 26 2.19 -1.20 6.92
CA ARG A 26 1.99 -2.37 6.04
C ARG A 26 2.75 -3.61 6.48
N ALA A 27 3.46 -3.55 7.60
CA ALA A 27 4.40 -4.58 8.04
C ALA A 27 5.40 -4.98 6.93
N GLU A 28 5.70 -4.05 6.01
CA GLU A 28 6.58 -4.29 4.88
C GLU A 28 8.04 -4.03 5.23
N ARG A 29 8.92 -4.80 4.59
CA ARG A 29 10.36 -4.62 4.76
C ARG A 29 10.80 -3.36 4.03
N ILE A 30 11.47 -2.44 4.73
CA ILE A 30 11.92 -1.14 4.21
C ILE A 30 12.63 -1.27 2.86
N GLU A 31 13.48 -2.29 2.69
CA GLU A 31 14.25 -2.55 1.47
C GLU A 31 13.45 -3.11 0.29
N ARG A 32 12.21 -3.54 0.52
CA ARG A 32 11.30 -3.98 -0.54
C ARG A 32 10.44 -2.86 -1.08
N ILE A 33 10.33 -1.74 -0.35
CA ILE A 33 9.53 -0.59 -0.77
C ILE A 33 10.27 0.11 -1.91
N ASP A 34 9.71 0.01 -3.12
CA ASP A 34 10.18 0.75 -4.28
C ASP A 34 9.50 2.12 -4.39
N PHE A 35 10.16 3.09 -5.01
CA PHE A 35 9.59 4.44 -5.15
C PHE A 35 8.48 4.49 -6.19
N ASN A 36 8.50 3.57 -7.16
CA ASN A 36 7.46 3.43 -8.16
C ASN A 36 6.27 2.57 -7.67
N MET A 37 6.39 1.92 -6.51
CA MET A 37 5.26 1.18 -5.94
C MET A 37 4.11 2.14 -5.67
N SER A 38 2.92 1.73 -6.08
CA SER A 38 1.67 2.40 -5.80
C SER A 38 1.21 2.08 -4.38
N LEU A 39 0.89 3.12 -3.61
CA LEU A 39 0.30 3.01 -2.29
C LEU A 39 -1.04 2.24 -2.36
N ASN A 40 -1.90 2.63 -3.29
CA ASN A 40 -3.25 2.08 -3.46
C ASN A 40 -3.31 0.71 -4.14
N HIS A 41 -2.40 0.40 -5.06
CA HIS A 41 -2.42 -0.87 -5.79
C HIS A 41 -1.42 -1.90 -5.25
N ASP A 42 -0.15 -1.53 -5.10
CA ASP A 42 0.92 -2.48 -4.73
C ASP A 42 0.99 -2.70 -3.23
N LEU A 43 0.83 -1.62 -2.44
CA LEU A 43 0.84 -1.70 -0.98
C LEU A 43 -0.56 -1.92 -0.39
N GLY A 44 -1.60 -1.79 -1.20
CA GLY A 44 -3.00 -2.02 -0.81
C GLY A 44 -3.49 -1.06 0.27
N LEU A 45 -2.98 0.18 0.31
CA LEU A 45 -3.49 1.26 1.13
C LEU A 45 -4.69 1.89 0.42
N ASP A 46 -5.91 1.56 0.80
CA ASP A 46 -7.13 2.17 0.28
C ASP A 46 -8.17 2.24 1.39
N GLY A 47 -9.15 3.13 1.25
CA GLY A 47 -10.23 3.26 2.25
C GLY A 47 -9.74 3.52 3.67
N ASP A 48 -10.31 2.84 4.67
CA ASP A 48 -9.96 2.97 6.09
C ASP A 48 -8.45 2.76 6.36
N ASP A 49 -7.81 1.81 5.65
CA ASP A 49 -6.35 1.57 5.76
C ASP A 49 -5.55 2.81 5.37
N PHE A 50 -6.01 3.51 4.33
CA PHE A 50 -5.37 4.73 3.87
C PHE A 50 -5.59 5.88 4.84
N ASP A 51 -6.78 6.03 5.42
CA ASP A 51 -7.09 7.06 6.41
C ASP A 51 -6.21 6.95 7.66
N ASP A 52 -6.02 5.73 8.17
CA ASP A 52 -5.14 5.49 9.32
C ASP A 52 -3.68 5.76 9.00
N PHE A 53 -3.22 5.35 7.82
CA PHE A 53 -1.90 5.71 7.30
C PHE A 53 -1.73 7.23 7.17
N PHE A 54 -2.76 7.94 6.71
CA PHE A 54 -2.75 9.39 6.57
C PHE A 54 -2.63 10.12 7.91
N LYS A 55 -3.41 9.67 8.91
CA LYS A 55 -3.30 10.19 10.29
C LYS A 55 -1.89 10.04 10.82
N ASP A 56 -1.24 8.90 10.54
CA ASP A 56 0.12 8.64 10.99
C ASP A 56 1.16 9.53 10.32
N ILE A 57 1.05 9.75 9.00
CA ILE A 57 1.91 10.70 8.29
C ILE A 57 1.72 12.12 8.83
N ASN A 58 0.47 12.58 8.95
CA ASN A 58 0.15 13.95 9.36
C ASN A 58 0.63 14.28 10.77
N ARG A 59 0.82 13.29 11.66
CA ARG A 59 1.47 13.47 12.97
C ARG A 59 2.94 13.86 12.85
N SER A 60 3.62 13.43 11.78
CA SER A 60 5.07 13.59 11.61
C SER A 60 5.46 14.68 10.60
N ILE A 61 4.62 14.89 9.58
CA ILE A 61 4.84 15.81 8.46
C ILE A 61 3.50 16.45 8.13
N ARG A 62 3.41 17.78 8.22
CA ARG A 62 2.20 18.51 7.85
C ARG A 62 2.16 18.69 6.33
N ILE A 63 1.11 18.18 5.71
CA ILE A 63 0.90 18.23 4.25
C ILE A 63 -0.46 18.87 3.98
N ASP A 64 -0.49 19.82 3.05
CA ASP A 64 -1.71 20.38 2.51
C ASP A 64 -2.26 19.50 1.37
N TRP A 65 -3.40 18.86 1.65
CA TRP A 65 -4.11 17.96 0.74
C TRP A 65 -5.29 18.63 0.04
N THR A 66 -5.51 19.94 0.22
CA THR A 66 -6.69 20.65 -0.30
C THR A 66 -6.85 20.50 -1.81
N SER A 67 -5.73 20.41 -2.54
CA SER A 67 -5.73 20.23 -4.01
C SER A 67 -5.69 18.77 -4.47
N PHE A 68 -5.73 17.80 -3.56
CA PHE A 68 -5.67 16.38 -3.89
C PHE A 68 -7.06 15.81 -4.19
N ASN A 69 -7.24 15.26 -5.39
CA ASN A 69 -8.49 14.60 -5.76
C ASN A 69 -8.48 13.14 -5.34
N PHE A 70 -8.91 12.85 -4.11
CA PHE A 70 -8.94 11.48 -3.57
C PHE A 70 -9.72 10.50 -4.46
N LYS A 71 -10.79 10.94 -5.13
CA LYS A 71 -11.62 10.07 -5.99
C LYS A 71 -10.87 9.51 -7.20
N GLU A 72 -9.81 10.18 -7.66
CA GLU A 72 -9.01 9.69 -8.79
C GLU A 72 -8.08 8.54 -8.40
N TYR A 73 -7.65 8.49 -7.13
CA TYR A 73 -6.61 7.57 -6.66
C TYR A 73 -7.18 6.46 -5.75
N PHE A 74 -8.16 6.79 -4.91
CA PHE A 74 -8.70 5.87 -3.91
C PHE A 74 -10.13 5.48 -4.23
N ASN A 75 -10.52 4.27 -3.80
CA ASN A 75 -11.90 3.84 -3.89
C ASN A 75 -12.70 4.51 -2.76
N GLU A 76 -13.93 4.91 -3.08
CA GLU A 76 -14.86 5.33 -2.02
C GLU A 76 -15.33 4.08 -1.30
N GLU A 77 -15.09 4.03 0.01
CA GLU A 77 -15.69 3.01 0.86
C GLU A 77 -17.16 3.38 1.13
N GLY A 78 -18.02 2.36 1.13
CA GLY A 78 -19.46 2.53 1.36
C GLY A 78 -20.34 2.51 0.12
N ASP A 79 -19.77 2.50 -1.09
CA ASP A 79 -20.58 2.38 -2.31
C ASP A 79 -20.93 0.90 -2.59
N LEU A 80 -21.84 0.38 -1.75
CA LEU A 80 -22.57 -0.88 -1.95
C LEU A 80 -23.51 -0.70 -3.13
N THR A 81 -22.94 -0.61 -4.34
CA THR A 81 -23.73 -0.63 -5.57
C THR A 81 -24.61 -1.89 -5.57
N LEU A 82 -25.85 -1.76 -6.04
CA LEU A 82 -26.84 -2.86 -6.05
C LEU A 82 -26.26 -4.16 -6.62
N TRP A 83 -25.41 -4.06 -7.64
CA TRP A 83 -24.71 -5.21 -8.24
C TRP A 83 -23.69 -5.87 -7.31
N ARG A 84 -22.91 -5.09 -6.54
CA ARG A 84 -21.98 -5.62 -5.54
C ARG A 84 -22.74 -6.25 -4.36
N GLY A 85 -23.85 -5.64 -3.95
CA GLY A 85 -24.74 -6.19 -2.92
C GLY A 85 -25.39 -7.51 -3.34
N LEU A 86 -25.98 -7.56 -4.54
CA LEU A 86 -26.56 -8.77 -5.13
C LEU A 86 -25.50 -9.87 -5.31
N PHE A 87 -24.30 -9.50 -5.77
CA PHE A 87 -23.20 -10.45 -5.90
C PHE A 87 -22.81 -11.07 -4.56
N LEU A 88 -22.63 -10.27 -3.50
CA LEU A 88 -22.33 -10.78 -2.16
C LEU A 88 -23.47 -11.67 -1.65
N PHE A 89 -24.72 -11.24 -1.82
CA PHE A 89 -25.90 -11.99 -1.37
C PHE A 89 -26.06 -13.33 -2.09
N CYS A 90 -25.76 -13.41 -3.39
CA CYS A 90 -25.84 -14.65 -4.17
C CYS A 90 -24.60 -15.54 -3.99
N HIS A 91 -23.42 -14.94 -3.83
CA HIS A 91 -22.17 -15.68 -3.80
C HIS A 91 -21.85 -16.27 -2.42
N LEU A 92 -22.22 -15.58 -1.33
CA LEU A 92 -22.00 -16.06 0.03
C LEU A 92 -22.70 -17.41 0.32
N PRO A 93 -23.99 -17.61 -0.07
CA PRO A 93 -24.65 -18.92 0.03
C PRO A 93 -23.95 -19.99 -0.81
N LEU A 94 -23.46 -19.66 -2.00
CA LEU A 94 -22.77 -20.61 -2.88
C LEU A 94 -21.43 -21.07 -2.30
N VAL A 95 -20.66 -20.16 -1.69
CA VAL A 95 -19.42 -20.51 -1.00
C VAL A 95 -19.70 -21.40 0.21
N LEU A 96 -20.73 -21.08 1.00
CA LEU A 96 -21.15 -21.90 2.14
C LEU A 96 -21.61 -23.29 1.68
N LEU A 97 -22.43 -23.38 0.63
CA LEU A 97 -22.85 -24.64 0.01
C LEU A 97 -21.65 -25.48 -0.46
N SER A 98 -20.67 -24.86 -1.13
CA SER A 98 -19.47 -25.57 -1.57
C SER A 98 -18.64 -26.10 -0.40
N SER A 99 -18.59 -25.37 0.72
CA SER A 99 -17.90 -25.80 1.94
C SER A 99 -18.59 -27.00 2.58
N ILE A 100 -19.92 -26.96 2.70
CA ILE A 100 -20.72 -28.09 3.19
C ILE A 100 -20.55 -29.31 2.27
N LEU A 101 -20.63 -29.11 0.96
CA LEU A 101 -20.47 -30.19 -0.02
C LEU A 101 -19.07 -30.82 0.06
N ASN A 102 -18.01 -30.03 0.23
CA ASN A 102 -16.66 -30.54 0.45
C ASN A 102 -16.55 -31.38 1.72
N GLN A 103 -17.24 -31.00 2.81
CA GLN A 103 -17.28 -31.82 4.04
C GLN A 103 -18.00 -33.14 3.80
N VAL A 104 -19.10 -33.15 3.05
CA VAL A 104 -19.84 -34.36 2.68
C VAL A 104 -18.98 -35.26 1.78
N LEU A 105 -18.34 -34.72 0.74
CA LEU A 105 -17.43 -35.49 -0.13
C LEU A 105 -16.28 -36.12 0.66
N LYS A 106 -15.73 -35.39 1.63
CA LYS A 106 -14.70 -35.89 2.53
C LYS A 106 -15.18 -37.05 3.42
N LEU A 107 -16.45 -37.04 3.85
CA LEU A 107 -17.06 -38.17 4.57
C LEU A 107 -17.08 -39.44 3.73
N PHE A 108 -17.28 -39.30 2.41
CA PHE A 108 -17.26 -40.41 1.44
C PHE A 108 -15.87 -40.72 0.88
N ARG A 109 -14.79 -40.13 1.42
CA ARG A 109 -13.40 -40.29 0.96
C ARG A 109 -13.20 -39.93 -0.51
N ILE A 110 -13.95 -38.95 -1.01
CA ILE A 110 -13.78 -38.40 -2.35
C ILE A 110 -12.89 -37.15 -2.22
N ASP A 111 -11.70 -37.19 -2.82
CA ASP A 111 -10.66 -36.16 -2.65
C ASP A 111 -10.82 -34.93 -3.58
N THR A 112 -12.05 -34.56 -3.93
CA THR A 112 -12.33 -33.36 -4.73
C THR A 112 -12.45 -32.11 -3.84
N VAL A 113 -11.74 -31.05 -4.21
CA VAL A 113 -11.87 -29.72 -3.56
C VAL A 113 -12.65 -28.79 -4.49
N LEU A 114 -13.92 -28.55 -4.18
CA LEU A 114 -14.70 -27.49 -4.81
C LEU A 114 -14.30 -26.16 -4.19
N ASN A 115 -13.40 -25.42 -4.86
CA ASN A 115 -12.98 -24.12 -4.38
C ASN A 115 -13.77 -23.02 -5.10
N LEU A 116 -14.97 -22.73 -4.58
CA LEU A 116 -15.78 -21.59 -5.03
C LEU A 116 -15.36 -20.26 -4.38
N ALA A 117 -14.28 -20.24 -3.58
CA ALA A 117 -13.83 -19.02 -2.93
C ALA A 117 -13.29 -18.01 -3.96
N TYR A 118 -14.18 -17.15 -4.45
CA TYR A 118 -13.79 -15.95 -5.18
C TYR A 118 -13.36 -14.89 -4.16
N ARG A 119 -12.17 -14.32 -4.35
CA ARG A 119 -11.79 -13.07 -3.68
C ARG A 119 -12.30 -11.93 -4.53
N PRO A 120 -13.28 -11.13 -4.08
CA PRO A 120 -13.67 -9.95 -4.82
C PRO A 120 -12.46 -9.03 -4.94
N SER A 121 -12.13 -8.62 -6.16
CA SER A 121 -11.20 -7.53 -6.40
C SER A 121 -11.94 -6.23 -6.03
N TYR A 122 -11.97 -5.91 -4.74
CA TYR A 122 -12.59 -4.68 -4.23
C TYR A 122 -11.89 -3.44 -4.78
N PHE A 123 -10.60 -3.56 -5.10
CA PHE A 123 -9.82 -2.51 -5.73
C PHE A 123 -10.19 -2.36 -7.21
N ASN A 124 -10.72 -1.19 -7.55
CA ASN A 124 -10.93 -0.81 -8.94
C ASN A 124 -9.57 -0.59 -9.63
N LYS A 125 -9.22 -1.46 -10.57
CA LYS A 125 -7.97 -1.38 -11.34
C LYS A 125 -7.84 -0.09 -12.18
N ASN A 126 -8.92 0.66 -12.35
CA ASN A 126 -8.94 1.89 -13.14
C ASN A 126 -8.52 3.13 -12.33
N LYS A 127 -8.23 3.01 -11.03
CA LYS A 127 -7.75 4.14 -10.21
C LYS A 127 -6.32 4.51 -10.59
N LYS A 128 -5.99 5.80 -10.57
CA LYS A 128 -4.62 6.26 -10.84
C LYS A 128 -3.69 5.74 -9.74
N PRO A 129 -2.46 5.31 -10.09
CA PRO A 129 -1.48 4.94 -9.08
C PRO A 129 -1.02 6.20 -8.34
N PHE A 130 -1.09 6.18 -7.01
CA PHE A 130 -0.41 7.16 -6.17
C PHE A 130 0.88 6.52 -5.66
N THR A 131 2.03 6.92 -6.18
CA THR A 131 3.30 6.23 -5.89
C THR A 131 3.94 6.68 -4.57
N VAL A 132 4.87 5.86 -4.05
CA VAL A 132 5.72 6.24 -2.91
C VAL A 132 6.52 7.51 -3.24
N ALA A 133 7.02 7.66 -4.48
CA ALA A 133 7.73 8.85 -4.92
C ALA A 133 6.86 10.12 -4.85
N ASP A 134 5.62 10.05 -5.33
CA ASP A 134 4.67 11.16 -5.28
C ASP A 134 4.40 11.60 -3.83
N LEU A 135 4.27 10.63 -2.92
CA LEU A 135 4.07 10.92 -1.51
C LEU A 135 5.28 11.61 -0.89
N ILE A 136 6.50 11.14 -1.21
CA ILE A 136 7.74 11.77 -0.72
C ILE A 136 7.85 13.20 -1.23
N LEU A 137 7.58 13.45 -2.50
CA LEU A 137 7.66 14.80 -3.10
C LEU A 137 6.57 15.73 -2.53
N THR A 138 5.38 15.21 -2.31
CA THR A 138 4.27 15.93 -1.67
C THR A 138 4.61 16.26 -0.22
N ALA A 139 5.15 15.30 0.53
CA ALA A 139 5.61 15.50 1.90
C ALA A 139 6.76 16.51 1.99
N TYR A 140 7.71 16.47 1.05
CA TYR A 140 8.82 17.41 0.98
C TYR A 140 8.36 18.83 0.66
N SER A 141 7.48 18.97 -0.33
CA SER A 141 6.96 20.28 -0.75
C SER A 141 5.87 20.84 0.17
N GLY A 142 5.35 20.03 1.10
CA GLY A 142 4.31 20.38 2.05
C GLY A 142 2.91 20.50 1.45
N LYS A 143 2.73 20.20 0.15
CA LYS A 143 1.43 20.24 -0.52
C LYS A 143 1.39 19.31 -1.73
N TRP A 144 0.20 18.82 -2.06
CA TRP A 144 0.02 18.04 -3.28
C TRP A 144 0.35 18.85 -4.54
N LYS A 145 1.11 18.25 -5.45
CA LYS A 145 1.35 18.75 -6.81
C LYS A 145 1.26 17.57 -7.77
N ASN A 146 0.70 17.80 -8.96
CA ASN A 146 0.68 16.77 -9.99
C ASN A 146 2.10 16.61 -10.58
N PHE A 147 2.83 15.58 -10.16
CA PHE A 147 4.19 15.32 -10.64
C PHE A 147 4.12 14.46 -11.90
N LEU A 148 4.33 15.09 -13.05
CA LEU A 148 4.50 14.39 -14.33
C LEU A 148 5.88 13.72 -14.31
N SER A 149 5.93 12.44 -13.87
CA SER A 149 7.15 11.63 -13.69
C SER A 149 8.03 12.05 -12.50
N PRO A 150 7.73 11.57 -11.28
CA PRO A 150 8.51 11.91 -10.10
C PRO A 150 9.90 11.26 -10.15
N SER A 151 10.94 12.03 -10.50
CA SER A 151 12.32 11.63 -10.23
C SER A 151 12.72 12.11 -8.84
N LEU A 152 13.28 11.21 -8.02
CA LEU A 152 13.75 11.53 -6.69
C LEU A 152 15.27 11.81 -6.75
N PRO A 153 15.70 13.06 -6.50
CA PRO A 153 17.12 13.43 -6.52
C PRO A 153 17.98 12.67 -5.50
N VAL A 154 17.34 12.06 -4.50
CA VAL A 154 17.97 11.35 -3.37
C VAL A 154 17.75 9.83 -3.42
N GLU A 155 17.32 9.32 -4.57
CA GLU A 155 16.97 7.91 -4.75
C GLU A 155 18.13 6.96 -4.44
N ALA A 156 19.33 7.27 -4.94
CA ALA A 156 20.51 6.43 -4.74
C ALA A 156 20.91 6.35 -3.25
N GLU A 157 20.89 7.48 -2.55
CA GLU A 157 21.17 7.57 -1.11
C GLU A 157 20.12 6.80 -0.30
N LEU A 158 18.84 6.86 -0.72
CA LEU A 158 17.77 6.12 -0.05
C LEU A 158 17.93 4.62 -0.25
N LYS A 159 18.21 4.15 -1.48
CA LYS A 159 18.47 2.71 -1.74
C LYS A 159 19.66 2.21 -0.93
N SER A 160 20.73 3.00 -0.85
CA SER A 160 21.90 2.69 0.00
C SER A 160 21.50 2.55 1.48
N TRP A 161 20.72 3.48 2.00
CA TRP A 161 20.20 3.44 3.37
C TRP A 161 19.25 2.24 3.62
N GLN A 162 18.37 1.91 2.68
CA GLN A 162 17.49 0.74 2.74
C GLN A 162 18.32 -0.56 2.80
N ASN A 163 19.38 -0.67 2.00
CA ASN A 163 20.31 -1.81 2.03
C ASN A 163 21.06 -1.93 3.36
N ASP A 164 21.48 -0.83 3.97
CA ASP A 164 22.08 -0.86 5.32
C ASP A 164 21.08 -1.38 6.38
N PHE A 165 19.80 -1.02 6.25
CA PHE A 165 18.74 -1.57 7.09
C PHE A 165 18.65 -3.10 7.01
N LYS A 166 18.62 -3.66 5.79
CA LYS A 166 18.67 -5.11 5.56
C LYS A 166 19.89 -5.74 6.22
N ASN A 167 21.08 -5.18 5.98
CA ASN A 167 22.34 -5.70 6.50
C ASN A 167 22.38 -5.73 8.03
N ARG A 168 21.85 -4.70 8.70
CA ARG A 168 21.75 -4.66 10.16
C ARG A 168 20.79 -5.72 10.71
N PHE A 169 19.66 -5.91 10.04
CA PHE A 169 18.68 -6.92 10.44
C PHE A 169 19.23 -8.36 10.29
N GLU A 170 19.93 -8.64 9.20
CA GLU A 170 20.57 -9.94 8.95
C GLU A 170 21.69 -10.23 9.95
N ARG A 171 22.55 -9.24 10.27
CA ARG A 171 23.58 -9.36 11.32
C ARG A 171 22.96 -9.74 12.68
N LYS A 172 21.85 -9.10 13.06
CA LYS A 172 21.14 -9.40 14.31
C LYS A 172 20.58 -10.84 14.34
N ARG A 173 20.07 -11.33 13.20
CA ARG A 173 19.60 -12.73 13.08
C ARG A 173 20.74 -13.74 13.19
N ARG A 174 21.88 -13.48 12.56
CA ARG A 174 23.06 -14.38 12.61
C ARG A 174 23.63 -14.52 14.02
N ARG A 175 23.61 -13.46 14.83
CA ARG A 175 24.06 -13.49 16.24
C ARG A 175 23.13 -14.24 17.20
N LYS A 176 21.91 -14.56 16.78
CA LYS A 176 20.90 -15.26 17.59
C LYS A 176 20.77 -16.75 17.25
N LYS A 177 21.45 -17.20 16.19
CA LYS A 177 21.65 -18.61 15.87
C LYS A 177 22.96 -19.06 16.52
#